data_AF-A0A0A7BVC0-F1
#
_entry.id   AF-A0A0A7BVC0-F1
#
_cell.length_a   1.000
_cell.length_b   1.000
_cell.length_c   1.000
_cell.angle_alpha   90.00
_cell.angle_beta   90.00
_cell.angle_gamma   90.00
#
_symmetry.space_group_name_H-M   'P 1'
#
loop_
_entity.id
_entity.type
_entity.pdbx_description
1 polymer ?
#
loop_
_entity_poly.entity_id
_entity_poly.type
_entity_poly.pdbx_seq_one_letter_code
_entity_poly.pdbx_strand_id
1 'polypeptide(L)' 'MDDGAKAGSGLFLHSDGFSKEDVVLLISVLDSKFGLQCSLRQRHKDQYAIYISAHSKEQFIHPSMRYKLI' A
#
# COMPACT_ATOMS: atom_id res chain seq x y z
N MET A 1 9.61 9.11 3.41
CA MET A 1 8.80 7.95 2.99
C MET A 1 9.42 7.42 1.71
N ASP A 2 9.99 6.23 1.81
CA ASP A 2 10.87 5.62 0.79
C ASP A 2 10.05 5.00 -0.36
N ASP A 3 9.09 4.10 -0.08
CA ASP A 3 8.57 3.17 -1.12
C ASP A 3 7.10 3.34 -1.57
N GLY A 4 6.47 4.49 -1.27
CA GLY A 4 5.07 4.75 -1.65
C GLY A 4 4.90 5.39 -3.03
N ALA A 5 4.18 4.72 -3.94
CA ALA A 5 3.87 5.20 -5.30
C ALA A 5 2.35 5.34 -5.56
N LYS A 6 1.94 6.26 -6.44
CA LYS A 6 0.53 6.49 -6.79
C LYS A 6 0.02 5.41 -7.75
N ALA A 7 -1.20 4.91 -7.51
CA ALA A 7 -1.83 3.81 -8.25
C ALA A 7 -3.25 4.18 -8.70
N GLY A 8 -3.39 5.04 -9.72
CA GLY A 8 -4.71 5.57 -10.09
C GLY A 8 -5.34 6.32 -8.92
N SER A 9 -6.50 5.84 -8.45
CA SER A 9 -7.16 6.36 -7.24
C SER A 9 -6.57 5.81 -5.93
N GLY A 10 -5.79 4.72 -5.97
CA GLY A 10 -5.16 4.04 -4.83
C GLY A 10 -3.65 4.35 -4.63
N LEU A 11 -3.02 3.72 -3.64
CA LEU A 11 -1.58 3.82 -3.36
C LEU A 11 -0.95 2.43 -3.53
N PHE A 12 0.24 2.35 -4.12
CA PHE A 12 1.08 1.16 -4.05
C PHE A 12 2.15 1.34 -2.97
N LEU A 13 2.31 0.32 -2.14
CA LEU A 13 3.52 0.09 -1.37
C LEU A 13 4.33 -0.99 -2.08
N HIS A 14 5.50 -0.62 -2.56
CA HIS A 14 6.43 -1.58 -3.16
C HIS A 14 7.05 -2.42 -2.04
N SER A 15 6.76 -3.71 -2.04
CA SER A 15 7.30 -4.70 -1.10
C SER A 15 8.05 -5.78 -1.85
N ASP A 16 8.70 -5.38 -2.95
CA ASP A 16 9.37 -6.27 -3.92
C ASP A 16 10.54 -7.07 -3.29
N GLY A 17 10.97 -6.72 -2.06
CA GLY A 17 11.98 -7.45 -1.28
C GLY A 17 11.42 -8.38 -0.19
N PHE A 18 10.10 -8.49 -0.03
CA PHE A 18 9.46 -9.33 0.99
C PHE A 18 8.83 -10.60 0.38
N SER A 19 8.78 -11.67 1.18
CA SER A 19 8.09 -12.90 0.79
C SER A 19 6.58 -12.66 0.70
N LYS A 20 5.88 -13.51 -0.05
CA LYS A 20 4.42 -13.40 -0.19
C LYS A 20 3.74 -13.48 1.17
N GLU A 21 4.23 -14.35 2.04
CA GLU A 21 3.70 -14.61 3.38
C GLU A 21 3.83 -13.37 4.27
N ASP A 22 4.99 -12.70 4.22
CA ASP A 22 5.23 -11.46 4.97
C ASP A 22 4.32 -10.33 4.47
N VAL A 23 4.09 -10.23 3.16
CA VAL A 23 3.22 -9.21 2.56
C VAL A 23 1.76 -9.45 2.95
N VAL A 24 1.32 -10.71 3.03
CA VAL A 24 -0.03 -11.06 3.51
C VAL A 24 -0.19 -10.72 5.00
N LEU A 25 0.82 -10.98 5.82
CA LEU A 25 0.82 -10.57 7.23
C LEU A 25 0.77 -9.05 7.37
N LEU A 26 1.51 -8.33 6.53
CA LEU A 26 1.49 -6.88 6.53
C LEU A 26 0.10 -6.34 6.14
N ILE A 27 -0.57 -6.94 5.15
CA ILE A 27 -1.94 -6.61 4.76
C ILE A 27 -2.91 -6.80 5.92
N SER A 28 -2.82 -7.93 6.65
CA SER A 28 -3.73 -8.20 7.77
C SER A 28 -3.54 -7.23 8.94
N VAL A 29 -2.30 -6.80 9.19
CA VAL A 29 -2.01 -5.76 10.19
C VAL A 29 -2.53 -4.39 9.75
N LEU A 30 -2.38 -4.04 8.46
CA LEU A 30 -2.89 -2.78 7.92
C LEU A 30 -4.42 -2.70 7.96
N ASP A 31 -5.10 -3.82 7.71
CA ASP A 31 -6.56 -3.91 7.83
C ASP A 31 -7.02 -3.86 9.29
N SER A 32 -6.49 -4.75 10.14
CA SER A 32 -6.94 -4.86 11.55
C SER A 32 -6.59 -3.67 12.43
N LYS A 33 -5.43 -3.04 12.22
CA LYS A 33 -4.91 -2.00 13.11
C LYS A 33 -5.24 -0.58 12.61
N PHE A 34 -5.35 -0.40 11.30
CA PHE A 34 -5.54 0.91 10.69
C PHE A 34 -6.83 1.02 9.85
N GLY A 35 -7.59 -0.07 9.68
CA GLY A 35 -8.81 -0.09 8.88
C GLY A 35 -8.53 0.16 7.39
N LEU A 36 -7.31 -0.09 6.93
CA LEU A 36 -6.92 0.18 5.54
C LEU A 36 -7.31 -1.00 4.67
N GLN A 37 -8.23 -0.77 3.72
CA GLN A 37 -8.54 -1.75 2.70
C GLN A 37 -7.34 -1.93 1.75
N CYS A 38 -6.66 -3.05 1.91
CA CYS A 38 -5.46 -3.41 1.18
C CYS A 38 -5.68 -4.67 0.33
N SER A 39 -4.92 -4.83 -0.75
CA SER A 39 -4.94 -6.02 -1.60
C SER A 39 -3.54 -6.36 -2.08
N LEU A 40 -3.20 -7.65 -2.11
CA LEU A 40 -1.95 -8.14 -2.67
C LEU A 40 -1.98 -8.03 -4.19
N ARG A 41 -0.96 -7.41 -4.78
CA ARG A 41 -0.79 -7.33 -6.22
C ARG A 41 0.58 -7.86 -6.61
N GLN A 42 0.60 -8.82 -7.51
CA GLN A 42 1.84 -9.33 -8.08
C GLN A 42 2.30 -8.39 -9.21
N ARG A 43 3.55 -7.92 -9.18
CA ARG A 43 4.13 -7.11 -10.26
C ARG A 43 4.97 -7.95 -11.21
N HIS A 44 5.89 -8.74 -10.66
CA HIS A 44 6.76 -9.65 -11.41
C HIS A 44 6.82 -11.02 -10.72
N LYS A 45 7.59 -11.95 -11.29
CA LYS A 45 7.88 -13.23 -10.66
C LYS A 45 8.57 -12.96 -9.32
N ASP A 46 8.00 -13.49 -8.25
CA ASP A 46 8.46 -13.33 -6.86
C ASP A 46 8.53 -11.87 -6.34
N GLN A 47 7.81 -10.93 -6.99
CA GLN A 47 7.72 -9.54 -6.54
C GLN A 47 6.28 -9.14 -6.27
N TYR A 48 6.04 -8.68 -5.04
CA TYR A 48 4.72 -8.33 -4.53
C TYR A 48 4.65 -6.86 -4.14
N ALA A 49 3.48 -6.27 -4.37
CA ALA A 49 3.15 -4.92 -3.96
C ALA A 49 1.80 -4.94 -3.24
N ILE A 50 1.64 -4.03 -2.28
CA ILE A 50 0.36 -3.83 -1.59
C ILE A 50 -0.36 -2.67 -2.25
N TYR A 51 -1.56 -2.92 -2.74
CA TYR A 51 -2.47 -1.87 -3.20
C TYR A 51 -3.35 -1.44 -2.04
N ILE A 52 -3.32 -0.15 -1.71
CA ILE A 52 -4.22 0.48 -0.74
C ILE A 52 -5.30 1.23 -1.50
N SER A 53 -6.57 0.91 -1.21
CA SER A 53 -7.72 1.53 -1.86
C SER A 53 -7.80 3.04 -1.59
N ALA A 54 -8.36 3.78 -2.56
CA ALA A 54 -8.63 5.20 -2.43
C ALA A 54 -9.52 5.55 -1.23
N HIS A 55 -10.41 4.62 -0.90
CA HIS A 55 -11.46 4.81 0.10
C HIS A 55 -10.92 5.01 1.52
N SER A 56 -9.67 4.61 1.77
CA SER A 56 -8.98 4.73 3.06
C SER A 56 -7.86 5.79 3.07
N LYS A 57 -7.68 6.53 1.97
CA LYS A 57 -6.56 7.47 1.79
C LYS A 57 -6.66 8.77 2.57
N GLU A 58 -7.87 9.27 2.81
CA GLU A 58 -8.05 10.62 3.32
C GLU A 58 -7.64 10.77 4.79
N GLN A 59 -7.54 9.66 5.52
CA GLN A 59 -7.35 9.69 6.97
C GLN A 59 -5.89 9.79 7.42
N PHE A 60 -4.89 9.48 6.57
CA PHE A 60 -3.51 9.28 7.02
C PHE A 60 -2.44 10.05 6.23
N ILE A 61 -2.84 10.92 5.29
CA ILE A 61 -1.86 11.67 4.50
C ILE A 61 -1.59 13.02 5.14
N HIS A 62 -0.36 13.17 5.63
CA HIS A 62 0.13 14.44 6.15
C HIS A 62 0.01 15.53 5.08
N PRO A 63 -0.43 16.77 5.42
CA PRO A 63 -0.67 17.84 4.45
C PRO A 63 0.51 18.12 3.50
N SER A 64 1.75 18.02 4.00
CA SER A 64 2.97 18.21 3.19
C SER A 64 3.20 17.15 2.11
N MET A 65 2.47 16.04 2.15
CA MET A 65 2.64 14.90 1.24
C MET A 65 1.49 14.76 0.22
N ARG A 66 0.58 15.74 0.17
CA ARG A 66 -0.55 15.76 -0.78
C ARG A 66 -0.11 15.77 -2.24
N TYR A 67 1.09 16.26 -2.56
CA TYR A 67 1.60 16.29 -3.93
C TYR A 67 1.78 14.90 -4.56
N LYS A 68 1.95 13.84 -3.75
CA LYS A 68 2.02 12.45 -4.25
C LYS A 68 0.63 11.87 -4.61
N LEU A 69 -0.45 12.60 -4.32
CA LEU A 69 -1.82 12.23 -4.70
C LEU A 69 -2.28 12.86 -6.02
N ILE A 70 -1.61 13.91 -6.48
CA ILE A 70 -1.96 14.67 -7.69
C ILE A 70 -1.32 14.02 -8.92
#